data_AF-A0A0C1K1M0-F1
#
_entry.id   AF-A0A0C1K1M0-F1
#
_cell.length_a   1.000
_cell.length_b   1.000
_cell.length_c   1.000
_cell.angle_alpha   90.00
_cell.angle_beta   90.00
_cell.angle_gamma   90.00
#
_symmetry.space_group_name_H-M   'P 1'
#
loop_
_entity.id
_entity.type
_entity.pdbx_description
1 polymer ?
#
loop_
_entity_poly.entity_id
_entity_poly.type
_entity_poly.pdbx_seq_one_letter_code
_entity_poly.pdbx_strand_id
1 'polypeptide(L)'
;MNKIYMPIFIILMFILSGCALSLLNSYEEPKQAKFVSEILDKASKKLRSKYDMRTIGTGIGMPDGVVTMLALSFEKTGPLSREEGRRIIVDCVQEMLQIINTHERIRPYLKNYPFTPNDIKIAIFLKDPSGYNIYYPHFGALSSTKAQIDYMFTASENPNRYMKIEEEKFEEALEMVQNESKK
;
A
#
# COMPACT_ATOMS: atom_id res chain seq x y z
N MET A 1 -7.46 -48.94 -27.80
CA MET A 1 -6.50 -47.82 -27.69
C MET A 1 -5.10 -48.39 -27.56
N ASN A 2 -4.22 -48.12 -28.52
CA ASN A 2 -2.88 -48.73 -28.60
C ASN A 2 -2.04 -48.40 -27.36
N LYS A 3 -1.50 -49.43 -26.71
CA LYS A 3 -0.67 -49.36 -25.49
C LYS A 3 0.63 -48.57 -25.65
N ILE A 4 0.94 -48.09 -26.86
CA ILE A 4 2.14 -47.32 -27.21
C ILE A 4 1.94 -45.80 -27.04
N TYR A 5 0.71 -45.28 -27.13
CA TYR A 5 0.46 -43.83 -26.98
C TYR A 5 0.50 -43.35 -25.52
N MET A 6 0.22 -44.24 -24.58
CA MET A 6 0.19 -43.96 -23.13
C MET A 6 1.57 -43.58 -22.56
N PRO A 7 2.68 -44.30 -22.86
CA PRO A 7 4.00 -43.88 -22.40
C PRO A 7 4.50 -42.60 -23.08
N ILE A 8 4.14 -42.35 -24.35
CA ILE A 8 4.51 -41.12 -25.07
C ILE A 8 3.85 -39.89 -24.42
N PHE A 9 2.58 -40.00 -24.03
CA PHE A 9 1.84 -38.92 -23.36
C PHE A 9 2.40 -38.59 -21.97
N ILE A 10 2.82 -39.61 -21.21
CA ILE A 10 3.45 -39.45 -19.90
C ILE A 10 4.80 -38.75 -20.03
N ILE A 11 5.65 -39.14 -20.99
CA ILE A 11 6.94 -38.48 -21.25
C ILE A 11 6.75 -37.01 -21.62
N LEU A 12 5.73 -36.69 -22.44
CA LEU A 12 5.43 -35.31 -22.83
C LEU A 12 5.06 -34.42 -21.62
N MET A 13 4.32 -34.95 -20.64
CA MET A 13 3.98 -34.22 -19.41
C MET A 13 5.21 -33.93 -18.53
N PHE A 14 6.18 -34.84 -18.46
CA PHE A 14 7.41 -34.60 -17.69
C PHE A 14 8.30 -33.53 -18.32
N ILE A 15 8.34 -33.42 -19.66
CA ILE A 15 9.10 -32.39 -20.37
C ILE A 15 8.47 -31.01 -20.18
N LEU A 16 7.13 -30.91 -20.22
CA LEU A 16 6.40 -29.66 -19.97
C LEU A 16 6.53 -29.17 -18.52
N SER A 17 6.59 -30.09 -17.55
CA SER A 17 6.84 -29.79 -16.13
C SER A 17 8.27 -29.28 -15.88
N GLY A 18 9.27 -29.85 -16.58
CA GLY A 18 10.67 -29.43 -16.49
C GLY A 18 10.93 -28.01 -17.00
N CYS A 19 10.25 -27.59 -18.08
CA CYS A 19 10.35 -26.23 -18.61
C CYS A 19 9.71 -25.17 -17.69
N ALA A 20 8.63 -25.51 -16.99
CA ALA A 20 8.01 -24.62 -16.02
C ALA A 20 8.89 -24.40 -14.79
N LEU A 21 9.58 -25.46 -14.33
CA LEU A 21 10.48 -25.41 -13.17
C LEU A 21 11.78 -24.66 -13.47
N SER A 22 12.33 -24.78 -14.68
CA SER A 22 13.53 -24.03 -15.10
C SER A 22 13.25 -22.53 -15.29
N LEU A 23 12.06 -22.16 -15.80
CA LEU A 23 11.61 -20.76 -15.83
C LEU A 23 11.47 -20.18 -14.42
N LEU A 24 10.91 -20.94 -13.47
CA LEU A 24 10.78 -20.50 -12.08
C LEU A 24 12.14 -20.30 -11.39
N ASN A 25 13.11 -21.19 -11.66
CA ASN A 25 14.48 -21.10 -11.12
C ASN A 25 15.33 -19.99 -11.76
N SER A 26 14.91 -19.41 -12.88
CA SER A 26 15.63 -18.32 -13.55
C SER A 26 15.27 -16.92 -13.06
N TYR A 27 14.23 -16.80 -12.23
CA TYR A 27 13.82 -15.53 -11.66
C TYR A 27 14.68 -15.19 -10.44
N GLU A 28 15.79 -14.48 -10.67
CA GLU A 28 16.50 -13.83 -9.59
C GLU A 28 15.72 -12.60 -9.13
N GLU A 29 15.28 -12.60 -7.87
CA GLU A 29 14.61 -11.45 -7.29
C GLU A 29 15.58 -10.25 -7.29
N PRO A 30 15.16 -9.07 -7.79
CA PRO A 30 16.03 -7.90 -7.80
C PRO A 30 16.51 -7.56 -6.39
N LYS A 31 17.81 -7.25 -6.22
CA LYS A 31 18.43 -6.98 -4.90
C LYS A 31 17.65 -5.98 -4.05
N GLN A 32 17.06 -4.97 -4.70
CA GLN A 32 16.27 -3.92 -4.09
C GLN A 32 14.92 -4.38 -3.55
N ALA A 33 14.37 -5.50 -4.02
CA ALA A 33 13.11 -6.04 -3.51
C ALA A 33 13.22 -6.39 -2.02
N LYS A 34 14.38 -6.92 -1.58
CA LYS A 34 14.67 -7.14 -0.16
C LYS A 34 14.64 -5.84 0.64
N PHE A 35 15.25 -4.78 0.13
CA PHE A 35 15.26 -3.47 0.80
C PHE A 35 13.86 -2.85 0.85
N VAL A 36 13.07 -2.99 -0.22
CA VAL A 36 11.67 -2.56 -0.25
C VAL A 36 10.85 -3.31 0.79
N SER A 37 11.01 -4.63 0.88
CA SER A 37 10.33 -5.46 1.87
C SER A 37 10.68 -5.04 3.30
N GLU A 38 11.97 -4.83 3.60
CA GLU A 38 12.45 -4.35 4.90
C GLU A 38 11.85 -2.97 5.27
N ILE A 39 11.78 -2.05 4.31
CA ILE A 39 11.18 -0.73 4.48
C ILE A 39 9.69 -0.83 4.78
N LEU A 40 8.93 -1.58 3.96
CA LEU A 40 7.48 -1.73 4.10
C LEU A 40 7.12 -2.44 5.41
N ASP A 41 7.84 -3.49 5.78
CA ASP A 41 7.65 -4.21 7.04
C ASP A 41 7.92 -3.30 8.25
N LYS A 42 9.01 -2.53 8.22
CA LYS A 42 9.34 -1.57 9.28
C LYS A 42 8.27 -0.49 9.42
N ALA A 43 7.83 0.11 8.32
CA ALA A 43 6.79 1.13 8.32
C ALA A 43 5.44 0.57 8.80
N SER A 44 5.03 -0.58 8.25
CA SER A 44 3.83 -1.32 8.65
C SER A 44 3.81 -1.60 10.15
N LYS A 45 4.89 -2.17 10.71
CA LYS A 45 5.00 -2.48 12.15
C LYS A 45 4.94 -1.25 13.04
N LYS A 46 5.58 -0.14 12.62
CA LYS A 46 5.55 1.12 13.37
C LYS A 46 4.14 1.70 13.38
N LEU A 47 3.53 1.84 12.20
CA LEU A 47 2.25 2.50 12.02
C LEU A 47 1.08 1.71 12.62
N ARG A 48 1.05 0.39 12.46
CA ARG A 48 0.03 -0.48 13.05
C ARG A 48 -0.02 -0.34 14.58
N SER A 49 1.15 -0.23 15.21
CA SER A 49 1.27 -0.10 16.67
C SER A 49 0.92 1.31 17.14
N LYS A 50 1.28 2.34 16.38
CA LYS A 50 1.05 3.75 16.73
C LYS A 50 -0.43 4.10 16.71
N TYR A 51 -1.18 3.54 15.76
CA TYR A 51 -2.58 3.93 15.50
C TYR A 51 -3.62 2.86 15.78
N ASP A 52 -3.22 1.72 16.35
CA ASP A 52 -4.09 0.55 16.55
C ASP A 52 -4.89 0.22 15.28
N MET A 53 -4.15 -0.20 14.26
CA MET A 53 -4.69 -0.52 12.94
C MET A 53 -4.00 -1.76 12.38
N ARG A 54 -4.61 -2.41 11.38
CA ARG A 54 -4.10 -3.64 10.78
C ARG A 54 -3.65 -3.39 9.36
N THR A 55 -2.44 -3.82 9.01
CA THR A 55 -1.97 -3.80 7.61
C THR A 55 -2.74 -4.85 6.81
N ILE A 56 -3.35 -4.43 5.70
CA ILE A 56 -4.15 -5.29 4.82
C ILE A 56 -3.63 -5.35 3.38
N GLY A 57 -2.63 -4.54 3.05
CA GLY A 57 -2.04 -4.56 1.71
C GLY A 57 -0.74 -3.77 1.60
N THR A 58 0.04 -4.14 0.60
CA THR A 58 1.27 -3.46 0.17
C THR A 58 1.22 -3.26 -1.34
N GLY A 59 1.74 -2.14 -1.84
CA GLY A 59 1.89 -1.90 -3.27
C GLY A 59 3.29 -1.42 -3.60
N ILE A 60 3.83 -1.86 -4.73
CA ILE A 60 5.18 -1.53 -5.17
C ILE A 60 5.11 -1.16 -6.66
N GLY A 61 5.59 0.03 -7.02
CA GLY A 61 5.84 0.42 -8.39
C GLY A 61 7.32 0.26 -8.68
N MET A 62 7.72 -0.79 -9.39
CA MET A 62 9.13 -1.08 -9.69
C MET A 62 9.37 -1.50 -11.15
N PRO A 63 9.03 -0.65 -12.14
CA PRO A 63 9.35 -0.94 -13.55
C PRO A 63 10.87 -1.05 -13.74
N ASP A 64 11.31 -2.10 -14.42
CA ASP A 64 12.73 -2.37 -14.74
C ASP A 64 13.67 -2.32 -13.52
N GLY A 65 13.15 -2.64 -12.33
CA GLY A 65 13.91 -2.60 -11.09
C GLY A 65 14.04 -1.21 -10.45
N VAL A 66 13.52 -0.15 -11.07
CA VAL A 66 13.56 1.21 -10.50
C VAL A 66 12.34 1.44 -9.61
N VAL A 67 12.55 1.70 -8.33
CA VAL A 67 11.47 1.95 -7.36
C VAL A 67 10.90 3.35 -7.59
N THR A 68 9.63 3.40 -7.97
CA THR A 68 8.89 4.62 -8.33
C THR A 68 7.79 4.97 -7.34
N MET A 69 7.28 3.97 -6.60
CA MET A 69 6.18 4.16 -5.67
C MET A 69 6.15 3.04 -4.64
N LEU A 70 5.87 3.37 -3.39
CA LEU A 70 5.60 2.40 -2.32
C LEU A 70 4.25 2.70 -1.67
N ALA A 71 3.48 1.65 -1.37
CA ALA A 71 2.16 1.78 -0.79
C ALA A 71 1.91 0.86 0.40
N LEU A 72 1.15 1.36 1.37
CA LEU A 72 0.57 0.58 2.46
C LEU A 72 -0.93 0.83 2.54
N SER A 73 -1.68 -0.25 2.74
CA SER A 73 -3.11 -0.21 3.02
C SER A 73 -3.39 -0.75 4.42
N PHE A 74 -4.23 -0.05 5.16
CA PHE A 74 -4.60 -0.39 6.53
C PHE A 74 -6.11 -0.51 6.69
N GLU A 75 -6.52 -1.29 7.68
CA GLU A 75 -7.87 -1.30 8.24
C GLU A 75 -7.82 -0.74 9.66
N LYS A 76 -8.75 0.15 10.00
CA LYS A 76 -8.86 0.76 11.34
C LYS A 76 -10.33 0.84 11.78
N THR A 77 -10.59 0.67 13.07
CA THR A 77 -11.91 0.96 13.64
C THR A 77 -12.20 2.46 13.62
N GLY A 78 -13.33 2.83 13.03
CA GLY A 78 -13.87 4.19 12.98
C GLY A 78 -15.25 4.30 13.66
N PRO A 79 -16.04 5.35 13.36
CA PRO A 79 -15.71 6.46 12.45
C PRO A 79 -14.59 7.35 13.00
N LEU A 80 -13.99 8.16 12.13
CA LEU A 80 -13.04 9.21 12.50
C LEU A 80 -13.64 10.58 12.17
N SER A 81 -13.29 11.60 12.96
CA SER A 81 -13.41 12.97 12.50
C SER A 81 -12.44 13.25 11.35
N ARG A 82 -12.69 14.33 10.61
CA ARG A 82 -11.82 14.75 9.50
C ARG A 82 -10.42 15.08 10.03
N GLU A 83 -10.34 15.73 11.19
CA GLU A 83 -9.10 16.12 11.87
C GLU A 83 -8.28 14.90 12.33
N GLU A 84 -8.94 13.89 12.88
CA GLU A 84 -8.27 12.62 13.24
C GLU A 84 -7.78 11.89 11.99
N GLY A 85 -8.61 11.78 10.95
CA GLY A 85 -8.22 11.19 9.67
C GLY A 85 -6.99 11.88 9.07
N ARG A 86 -7.00 13.22 9.05
CA ARG A 86 -5.89 14.07 8.59
C ARG A 86 -4.60 13.76 9.35
N ARG A 87 -4.62 13.82 10.68
CA ARG A 87 -3.44 13.56 11.50
C ARG A 87 -2.84 12.18 11.23
N ILE A 88 -3.69 11.16 11.20
CA ILE A 88 -3.24 9.78 10.98
C ILE A 88 -2.60 9.65 9.60
N ILE A 89 -3.26 10.12 8.54
CA ILE A 89 -2.78 9.90 7.18
C ILE A 89 -1.53 10.72 6.86
N VAL A 90 -1.46 11.97 7.34
CA VAL A 90 -0.26 12.82 7.23
C VAL A 90 0.92 12.13 7.89
N ASP A 91 0.75 11.68 9.13
CA ASP A 91 1.82 11.01 9.86
C ASP A 91 2.22 9.67 9.21
N CYS A 92 1.27 8.89 8.69
CA CYS A 92 1.58 7.66 7.92
C CYS A 92 2.54 7.95 6.75
N VAL A 93 2.25 9.01 5.97
CA VAL A 93 3.11 9.41 4.85
C VAL A 93 4.46 9.91 5.35
N GLN A 94 4.50 10.79 6.37
CA GLN A 94 5.75 11.32 6.90
C GLN A 94 6.66 10.21 7.47
N GLU A 95 6.09 9.25 8.19
CA GLU A 95 6.81 8.11 8.74
C GLU A 95 7.38 7.20 7.65
N MET A 96 6.60 6.92 6.60
CA MET A 96 7.11 6.19 5.43
C MET A 96 8.26 6.94 4.76
N LEU A 97 8.11 8.24 4.53
CA LEU A 97 9.17 9.08 3.92
C LEU A 97 10.43 9.07 4.77
N GLN A 98 10.31 9.20 6.09
CA GLN A 98 11.45 9.14 6.99
C GLN A 98 12.17 7.79 6.87
N ILE A 99 11.45 6.68 6.90
CA ILE A 99 12.03 5.33 6.81
C ILE A 99 12.73 5.11 5.46
N ILE A 100 12.10 5.52 4.35
CA ILE A 100 12.66 5.35 3.00
C ILE A 100 13.91 6.21 2.82
N ASN A 101 13.81 7.52 3.11
CA ASN A 101 14.88 8.47 2.82
C ASN A 101 16.11 8.28 3.73
N THR A 102 15.94 7.66 4.90
CA THR A 102 17.05 7.27 5.79
C THR A 102 17.63 5.89 5.47
N HIS A 103 17.01 5.09 4.60
CA HIS A 103 17.50 3.76 4.25
C HIS A 103 18.54 3.82 3.12
N GLU A 104 19.82 3.92 3.46
CA GLU A 104 20.89 4.22 2.48
C GLU A 104 20.98 3.21 1.32
N ARG A 105 20.71 1.93 1.59
CA ARG A 105 20.83 0.85 0.59
C ARG A 105 19.76 0.92 -0.51
N ILE A 106 18.64 1.59 -0.29
CA ILE A 106 17.61 1.71 -1.35
C ILE A 106 17.91 2.87 -2.31
N ARG A 107 18.70 3.88 -1.88
CA ARG A 107 18.94 5.12 -2.64
C ARG A 107 19.31 4.91 -4.11
N PRO A 108 20.22 3.97 -4.48
CA PRO A 108 20.60 3.77 -5.88
C PRO A 108 19.46 3.25 -6.77
N TYR A 109 18.38 2.75 -6.17
CA TYR A 109 17.26 2.12 -6.87
C TYR A 109 16.02 3.01 -6.89
N LEU A 110 16.03 4.16 -6.20
CA LEU A 110 14.91 5.08 -6.20
C LEU A 110 14.90 5.91 -7.49
N LYS A 111 13.73 6.07 -8.11
CA LYS A 111 13.56 6.96 -9.27
C LYS A 111 13.94 8.40 -8.96
N ASN A 112 13.56 8.87 -7.77
CA ASN A 112 13.83 10.20 -7.24
C ASN A 112 14.47 10.04 -5.85
N TYR A 113 15.41 10.92 -5.48
CA TYR A 113 15.88 11.01 -4.10
C TYR A 113 16.02 12.48 -3.69
N PRO A 114 15.43 12.90 -2.56
CA PRO A 114 14.58 12.11 -1.66
C PRO A 114 13.24 11.72 -2.32
N PHE A 115 12.62 10.64 -1.84
CA PHE A 115 11.19 10.40 -2.06
C PHE A 115 10.38 11.52 -1.40
N THR A 116 9.25 11.84 -2.00
CA THR A 116 8.32 12.89 -1.59
C THR A 116 6.91 12.30 -1.42
N PRO A 117 5.93 13.05 -0.88
CA PRO A 117 4.53 12.57 -0.82
C PRO A 117 3.94 12.14 -2.17
N ASN A 118 4.54 12.52 -3.30
CA ASN A 118 4.12 12.05 -4.62
C ASN A 118 4.47 10.58 -4.89
N ASP A 119 5.48 10.05 -4.21
CA ASP A 119 6.04 8.71 -4.41
C ASP A 119 5.47 7.68 -3.40
N ILE A 120 4.58 8.12 -2.50
CA ILE A 120 3.95 7.30 -1.46
C ILE A 120 2.45 7.18 -1.71
N LYS A 121 1.89 6.00 -1.43
CA LYS A 121 0.44 5.82 -1.34
C LYS A 121 0.05 5.22 0.00
N ILE A 122 -0.89 5.86 0.69
CA ILE A 122 -1.51 5.30 1.89
C ILE A 122 -2.99 5.13 1.63
N ALA A 123 -3.57 4.01 2.00
CA ALA A 123 -5.01 3.83 2.06
C ALA A 123 -5.40 3.32 3.46
N ILE A 124 -6.45 3.88 4.03
CA ILE A 124 -6.99 3.45 5.31
C ILE A 124 -8.48 3.21 5.11
N PHE A 125 -8.91 1.97 5.33
CA PHE A 125 -10.30 1.55 5.26
C PHE A 125 -10.86 1.51 6.68
N LEU A 126 -11.97 2.21 6.90
CA LEU A 126 -12.60 2.29 8.20
C LEU A 126 -13.72 1.26 8.32
N LYS A 127 -13.73 0.59 9.46
CA LYS A 127 -14.78 -0.35 9.86
C LYS A 127 -15.46 0.14 11.13
N ASP A 128 -16.74 -0.12 11.27
CA ASP A 128 -17.40 0.08 12.56
C ASP A 128 -16.86 -0.93 13.61
N PRO A 129 -17.20 -0.80 14.89
CA PRO A 129 -16.77 -1.74 15.93
C PRO A 129 -17.19 -3.20 15.70
N SER A 130 -18.17 -3.45 14.83
CA SER A 130 -18.64 -4.79 14.45
C SER A 130 -17.96 -5.33 13.18
N GLY A 131 -17.05 -4.55 12.57
CA GLY A 131 -16.32 -4.94 11.36
C GLY A 131 -17.06 -4.62 10.04
N TYR A 132 -18.18 -3.90 10.08
CA TYR A 132 -18.93 -3.52 8.89
C TYR A 132 -18.40 -2.23 8.24
N ASN A 133 -18.77 -2.01 6.98
CA ASN A 133 -18.44 -0.80 6.25
C ASN A 133 -19.15 0.42 6.88
N ILE A 134 -18.44 1.54 6.91
CA ILE A 134 -19.00 2.84 7.26
C ILE A 134 -19.54 3.51 5.98
N TYR A 135 -20.77 4.01 6.05
CA TYR A 135 -21.47 4.67 4.94
C TYR A 135 -21.69 6.16 5.25
N TYR A 136 -22.10 6.91 4.22
CA TYR A 136 -22.52 8.30 4.36
C TYR A 136 -23.54 8.47 5.52
N PRO A 137 -23.39 9.49 6.40
CA PRO A 137 -22.62 10.73 6.24
C PRO A 137 -21.16 10.69 6.70
N HIS A 138 -20.62 9.55 7.12
CA HIS A 138 -19.20 9.42 7.49
C HIS A 138 -18.38 8.88 6.32
N PHE A 139 -17.10 9.24 6.23
CA PHE A 139 -16.20 8.62 5.25
C PHE A 139 -15.84 7.21 5.72
N GLY A 140 -15.90 6.25 4.79
CA GLY A 140 -15.55 4.85 5.03
C GLY A 140 -14.12 4.51 4.64
N ALA A 141 -13.45 5.40 3.92
CA ALA A 141 -12.04 5.28 3.61
C ALA A 141 -11.40 6.66 3.50
N LEU A 142 -10.09 6.71 3.71
CA LEU A 142 -9.25 7.85 3.37
C LEU A 142 -7.98 7.37 2.70
N SER A 143 -7.47 8.15 1.75
CA SER A 143 -6.24 7.78 1.05
C SER A 143 -5.36 9.00 0.80
N SER A 144 -4.05 8.77 0.68
CA SER A 144 -3.11 9.75 0.18
C SER A 144 -2.44 9.18 -1.06
N THR A 145 -2.53 9.88 -2.18
CA THR A 145 -1.91 9.51 -3.45
C THR A 145 -1.51 10.77 -4.18
N LYS A 146 -0.29 10.81 -4.76
CA LYS A 146 0.21 11.96 -5.53
C LYS A 146 0.09 13.29 -4.76
N ALA A 147 0.52 13.29 -3.49
CA ALA A 147 0.45 14.46 -2.60
C ALA A 147 -0.96 15.08 -2.43
N GLN A 148 -2.02 14.30 -2.65
CA GLN A 148 -3.40 14.64 -2.34
C GLN A 148 -3.94 13.70 -1.27
N ILE A 149 -4.87 14.17 -0.43
CA ILE A 149 -5.62 13.36 0.53
C ILE A 149 -7.09 13.36 0.11
N ASP A 150 -7.66 12.17 0.02
CA ASP A 150 -9.05 11.93 -0.36
C ASP A 150 -9.81 11.31 0.82
N TYR A 151 -10.95 11.89 1.17
CA TYR A 151 -11.93 11.35 2.11
C TYR A 151 -13.10 10.79 1.32
N MET A 152 -13.29 9.47 1.37
CA MET A 152 -14.22 8.74 0.49
C MET A 152 -15.46 8.31 1.26
N PHE A 153 -16.62 8.82 0.86
CA PHE A 153 -17.91 8.54 1.46
C PHE A 153 -18.62 7.46 0.64
N THR A 154 -18.79 6.28 1.22
CA THR A 154 -19.43 5.14 0.55
C THR A 154 -20.94 5.30 0.52
N ALA A 155 -21.54 5.02 -0.63
CA ALA A 155 -22.99 5.07 -0.83
C ALA A 155 -23.68 3.91 -0.08
N SER A 156 -24.74 4.21 0.67
CA SER A 156 -25.47 3.20 1.46
C SER A 156 -26.14 2.15 0.58
N GLU A 157 -26.53 2.51 -0.65
CA GLU A 157 -27.17 1.62 -1.61
C GLU A 157 -26.19 0.70 -2.34
N ASN A 158 -24.88 1.02 -2.36
CA ASN A 158 -23.89 0.23 -3.04
C ASN A 158 -22.48 0.40 -2.43
N PRO A 159 -21.95 -0.63 -1.73
CA PRO A 159 -20.65 -0.55 -1.07
C PRO A 159 -19.46 -0.42 -2.03
N ASN A 160 -19.66 -0.65 -3.33
CA ASN A 160 -18.63 -0.52 -4.36
C ASN A 160 -18.60 0.87 -5.01
N ARG A 161 -19.45 1.80 -4.57
CA ARG A 161 -19.55 3.16 -5.12
C ARG A 161 -19.32 4.20 -4.04
N TYR A 162 -18.45 5.17 -4.34
CA TYR A 162 -18.36 6.39 -3.56
C TYR A 162 -19.48 7.35 -3.95
N MET A 163 -20.22 7.82 -2.95
CA MET A 163 -21.23 8.87 -3.07
C MET A 163 -20.56 10.24 -3.26
N LYS A 164 -19.48 10.48 -2.51
CA LYS A 164 -18.74 11.74 -2.49
C LYS A 164 -17.26 11.47 -2.19
N ILE A 165 -16.39 12.28 -2.78
CA ILE A 165 -14.99 12.39 -2.40
C ILE A 165 -14.74 13.85 -2.01
N GLU A 166 -14.19 14.06 -0.83
CA GLU A 166 -13.66 15.36 -0.43
C GLU A 166 -12.14 15.31 -0.46
N GLU A 167 -11.51 16.40 -0.88
CA GLU A 167 -10.07 16.42 -1.14
C GLU A 167 -9.39 17.56 -0.35
N GLU A 168 -8.11 17.36 -0.04
CA GLU A 168 -7.20 18.42 0.41
C GLU A 168 -5.77 18.13 -0.07
N LYS A 169 -4.98 19.18 -0.28
CA LYS A 169 -3.56 18.99 -0.62
C LYS A 169 -2.81 18.48 0.61
N PHE A 170 -1.86 17.58 0.39
CA PHE A 170 -1.05 17.03 1.47
C PHE A 170 -0.26 18.10 2.21
N GLU A 171 0.27 19.09 1.50
CA GLU A 171 1.03 20.20 2.08
C GLU A 171 0.17 21.07 3.02
N GLU A 172 -1.03 21.45 2.57
CA GLU A 172 -1.97 22.21 3.39
C GLU A 172 -2.40 21.41 4.63
N ALA A 173 -2.66 20.10 4.47
CA ALA A 173 -2.98 19.21 5.58
C ALA A 173 -1.82 19.09 6.58
N LEU A 174 -0.58 19.02 6.09
CA LEU A 174 0.61 18.97 6.93
C LEU A 174 0.77 20.26 7.75
N GLU A 175 0.58 21.43 7.14
CA GLU A 175 0.60 22.71 7.85
C GLU A 175 -0.45 22.78 8.97
N MET A 176 -1.67 22.29 8.70
CA MET A 176 -2.73 22.22 9.72
C MET A 176 -2.30 21.35 10.91
N VAL A 177 -1.79 20.15 10.67
CA VAL A 177 -1.32 19.23 11.72
C VAL A 177 -0.15 19.83 12.52
N GLN A 178 0.79 20.51 11.85
CA GLN A 178 1.91 21.17 12.52
C GLN A 178 1.46 22.36 13.37
N ASN A 179 0.43 23.11 12.95
CA ASN A 179 -0.09 24.22 13.72
C ASN A 179 -0.93 23.77 14.93
N GLU A 180 -1.59 22.61 14.86
CA GLU A 180 -2.25 21.99 16.01
C GLU A 180 -1.25 21.58 17.10
N SER A 181 -0.11 21.00 16.72
CA SER A 181 0.91 20.54 17.69
C SER A 181 1.69 21.65 18.41
N LYS A 182 1.57 22.90 17.96
CA LYS A 182 2.21 24.09 18.56
C LYS A 182 1.34 24.81 19.60
N LYS A 183 0.07 24.42 19.72
CA LYS A 183 -0.87 24.95 20.72
C LYS A 183 -0.86 24.10 21.98
#